data_AF-A0A936TBE3-F1
#
_entry.id   AF-A0A936TBE3-F1
#
_cell.length_a   1.000
_cell.length_b   1.000
_cell.length_c   1.000
_cell.angle_alpha   90.00
_cell.angle_beta   90.00
_cell.angle_gamma   90.00
#
_symmetry.space_group_name_H-M   'P 1'
#
loop_
_entity.id
_entity.type
_entity.pdbx_description
1 polymer ?
#
loop_
_entity_poly.entity_id
_entity_poly.type
_entity_poly.pdbx_seq_one_letter_code
_entity_poly.pdbx_strand_id
1 'polypeptide(L)'
;MTTETDKKKLIELLDKAEHLAGQYSGGYSGQFLSAEEFHSALVDSITKLKNGDNSQLDKLDIWFLPTSCWDDFVGSDGQDLANQISDLLIKMTNDKTRK
;
A
#
# COMPACT_ATOMS: atom_id res chain seq x y z
N MET A 1 -17.32 3.22 -11.77
CA MET A 1 -17.19 4.53 -11.09
C MET A 1 -16.51 4.29 -9.76
N THR A 2 -15.19 4.42 -9.72
CA THR A 2 -14.48 4.66 -8.45
C THR A 2 -14.99 5.94 -7.82
N THR A 3 -15.47 5.85 -6.58
CA THR A 3 -16.06 6.99 -5.89
C THR A 3 -14.99 7.72 -5.08
N GLU A 4 -15.13 9.03 -4.90
CA GLU A 4 -14.29 9.81 -3.96
C GLU A 4 -14.24 9.18 -2.56
N THR A 5 -15.29 8.45 -2.18
CA THR A 5 -15.37 7.65 -0.96
C THR A 5 -14.38 6.49 -0.94
N ASP A 6 -14.23 5.75 -2.05
CA ASP A 6 -13.27 4.64 -2.15
C ASP A 6 -11.82 5.17 -2.04
N LYS A 7 -11.53 6.31 -2.68
CA LYS A 7 -10.20 6.95 -2.59
C LYS A 7 -9.89 7.41 -1.16
N LYS A 8 -10.86 8.05 -0.48
CA LYS A 8 -10.68 8.44 0.93
C LYS A 8 -10.41 7.24 1.82
N LYS A 9 -11.20 6.17 1.67
CA LYS A 9 -11.02 4.93 2.44
C LYS A 9 -9.64 4.29 2.18
N LEU A 10 -9.18 4.29 0.92
CA LEU A 10 -7.85 3.80 0.58
C LEU A 10 -6.76 4.61 1.31
N ILE A 11 -6.85 5.94 1.31
CA ILE A 11 -5.91 6.80 2.03
C ILE A 11 -5.91 6.53 3.53
N GLU A 12 -7.08 6.36 4.15
CA GLU A 12 -7.18 6.04 5.58
C GLU A 12 -6.52 4.70 5.94
N LEU A 13 -6.65 3.69 5.08
CA LEU A 13 -6.00 2.40 5.27
C LEU A 13 -4.49 2.49 5.04
N LEU A 14 -4.06 3.25 4.03
CA LEU A 14 -2.65 3.48 3.76
C LEU A 14 -1.96 4.23 4.90
N ASP A 15 -2.62 5.20 5.54
CA ASP A 15 -2.09 5.90 6.71
C ASP A 15 -1.94 4.96 7.92
N LYS A 16 -2.87 4.00 8.09
CA LYS A 16 -2.70 2.92 9.08
C LYS A 16 -1.53 2.00 8.74
N ALA A 17 -1.35 1.71 7.46
CA ALA A 17 -0.29 0.84 6.98
C ALA A 17 1.08 1.48 7.16
N GLU A 18 1.20 2.78 6.88
CA GLU A 18 2.36 3.60 7.20
C GLU A 18 2.70 3.49 8.69
N HIS A 19 1.74 3.76 9.56
CA HIS A 19 1.96 3.75 11.00
C HIS A 19 2.44 2.38 11.49
N LEU A 20 1.85 1.30 10.99
CA LEU A 20 2.23 -0.07 11.33
C LEU A 20 3.63 -0.42 10.80
N ALA A 21 3.93 -0.11 9.54
CA ALA A 21 5.24 -0.35 8.94
C ALA A 21 6.36 0.39 9.69
N GLY A 22 6.08 1.59 10.21
CA GLY A 22 7.01 2.36 11.04
C GLY A 22 7.34 1.76 12.41
N GLN A 23 6.65 0.69 12.83
CA GLN A 23 6.95 -0.02 14.07
C GLN A 23 8.01 -1.13 13.90
N TYR A 24 8.33 -1.49 12.66
CA TYR A 24 9.30 -2.54 12.35
C TYR A 24 10.66 -1.94 11.97
N SER A 25 11.73 -2.69 12.20
CA SER A 25 13.11 -2.27 11.93
C SER A 25 13.95 -3.44 11.41
N GLY A 26 14.85 -3.18 10.46
CA GLY A 26 15.69 -4.21 9.85
C GLY A 26 14.92 -5.15 8.92
N GLY A 27 15.44 -6.37 8.72
CA GLY A 27 14.88 -7.32 7.75
C GLY A 27 15.38 -7.09 6.33
N TYR A 28 14.80 -7.81 5.37
CA TYR A 28 15.08 -7.68 3.94
C TYR A 28 13.88 -8.21 3.16
N SER A 29 13.35 -7.43 2.25
CA SER A 29 12.48 -7.91 1.17
C SER A 29 13.27 -7.75 -0.12
N GLY A 30 13.17 -8.63 -1.12
CA GLY A 30 14.03 -8.57 -2.32
C GLY A 30 14.20 -7.18 -2.99
N GLN A 31 13.27 -6.25 -2.73
CA GLN A 31 13.25 -4.87 -3.19
C GLN A 31 13.76 -3.82 -2.17
N PHE A 32 13.75 -4.10 -0.87
CA PHE A 32 14.12 -3.16 0.20
C PHE A 32 15.12 -3.77 1.17
N LEU A 33 16.15 -3.00 1.53
CA LEU A 33 17.20 -3.46 2.42
C LEU A 33 16.80 -3.45 3.90
N SER A 34 15.68 -2.80 4.23
CA SER A 34 15.14 -2.80 5.59
C SER A 34 13.68 -2.31 5.63
N ALA A 35 13.00 -2.59 6.75
CA ALA A 35 11.65 -2.09 7.03
C ALA A 35 11.58 -0.56 7.02
N GLU A 36 12.64 0.13 7.44
CA GLU A 36 12.74 1.59 7.43
C GLU A 36 12.80 2.15 6.00
N GLU A 37 13.50 1.47 5.09
CA GLU A 37 13.55 1.84 3.68
C GLU A 37 12.18 1.65 3.03
N PHE A 38 11.53 0.52 3.32
CA PHE A 38 10.16 0.26 2.88
C PHE A 38 9.18 1.32 3.43
N HIS A 39 9.22 1.61 4.74
CA HIS A 39 8.40 2.62 5.37
C HIS A 39 8.60 4.00 4.72
N SER A 40 9.84 4.40 4.48
CA SER A 40 10.14 5.67 3.80
C SER A 40 9.57 5.72 2.38
N ALA A 41 9.68 4.61 1.63
CA ALA A 41 9.12 4.49 0.29
C ALA A 41 7.59 4.49 0.29
N LEU A 42 6.96 3.91 1.32
CA LEU A 42 5.52 3.91 1.54
C LEU A 42 5.00 5.33 1.81
N VAL A 43 5.63 6.06 2.73
CA VAL A 43 5.31 7.48 3.03
C VAL A 43 5.35 8.35 1.76
N ASP A 44 6.41 8.22 0.96
CA ASP A 44 6.55 8.98 -0.29
C ASP A 44 5.44 8.66 -1.30
N SER A 45 5.11 7.37 -1.46
CA SER A 45 4.04 6.91 -2.35
C SER A 45 2.67 7.44 -1.92
N ILE A 46 2.37 7.37 -0.61
CA ILE A 46 1.12 7.90 -0.04
C ILE A 46 1.01 9.41 -0.25
N THR A 47 2.10 10.15 0.01
CA THR A 47 2.14 11.60 -0.16
C THR A 47 1.87 12.01 -1.62
N LYS A 48 2.50 11.32 -2.58
CA LYS A 48 2.26 11.53 -4.01
C LYS A 48 0.81 11.24 -4.40
N LEU A 49 0.25 10.13 -3.90
CA LEU A 49 -1.16 9.78 -4.14
C LEU A 49 -2.14 10.83 -3.59
N LYS A 50 -1.87 11.35 -2.38
CA LYS A 50 -2.65 12.44 -1.76
C LYS A 50 -2.60 13.71 -2.60
N ASN A 51 -1.46 13.99 -3.24
CA ASN A 51 -1.27 15.12 -4.16
C ASN A 51 -1.87 14.88 -5.56
N GLY A 52 -2.55 13.75 -5.79
CA GLY A 52 -3.25 13.46 -7.04
C GLY A 52 -2.48 12.61 -8.04
N ASP A 53 -1.26 12.15 -7.70
CA ASP A 53 -0.50 11.23 -8.54
C ASP A 53 -1.06 9.80 -8.44
N ASN A 54 -2.03 9.51 -9.31
CA ASN A 54 -2.67 8.19 -9.37
C ASN A 54 -1.76 7.10 -9.98
N SER A 55 -0.55 7.42 -10.45
CA SER A 55 0.42 6.39 -10.90
C SER A 55 0.97 5.58 -9.73
N GLN A 56 0.89 6.11 -8.51
CA GLN A 56 1.29 5.39 -7.31
C GLN A 56 0.39 4.20 -6.98
N LEU A 57 -0.83 4.14 -7.52
CA LEU A 57 -1.75 3.02 -7.30
C LEU A 57 -1.14 1.69 -7.76
N ASP A 58 -0.47 1.67 -8.92
CA ASP A 58 0.14 0.46 -9.48
C ASP A 58 1.33 0.00 -8.62
N LYS A 59 2.07 0.96 -8.06
CA LYS A 59 3.20 0.69 -7.14
C LYS A 59 2.71 0.12 -5.80
N LEU A 60 1.66 0.73 -5.25
CA LEU A 60 1.03 0.29 -4.00
C LEU A 60 0.41 -1.10 -4.17
N ASP A 61 -0.18 -1.41 -5.33
CA ASP A 61 -0.74 -2.74 -5.60
C ASP A 61 0.32 -3.82 -5.40
N ILE A 62 1.49 -3.66 -6.03
CA ILE A 62 2.62 -4.60 -5.90
C ILE A 62 3.06 -4.79 -4.44
N TRP A 63 3.07 -3.71 -3.65
CA TRP A 63 3.52 -3.75 -2.25
C TRP A 63 2.51 -4.36 -1.28
N PHE A 64 1.25 -4.52 -1.67
CA PHE A 64 0.20 -5.12 -0.85
C PHE A 64 -0.35 -6.43 -1.42
N LEU A 65 0.26 -6.97 -2.49
CA LEU A 65 -0.03 -8.32 -2.98
C LEU A 65 0.37 -9.40 -1.95
N PRO A 66 -0.19 -10.62 -2.02
CA PRO A 66 0.31 -11.75 -1.24
C PRO A 66 1.80 -11.98 -1.51
N THR A 67 2.58 -12.36 -0.49
CA THR A 67 4.04 -12.58 -0.59
C THR A 67 4.81 -11.35 -1.11
N SER A 68 4.36 -10.16 -0.74
CA SER A 68 4.98 -8.88 -1.13
C SER A 68 5.97 -8.37 -0.08
N CYS A 69 6.58 -7.22 -0.36
CA CYS A 69 7.43 -6.52 0.60
C CYS A 69 6.73 -6.25 1.94
N TRP A 70 5.41 -6.01 1.93
CA TRP A 70 4.65 -5.87 3.17
C TRP A 70 4.68 -7.14 4.01
N ASP A 71 4.49 -8.30 3.38
CA ASP A 71 4.48 -9.60 4.06
C ASP A 71 5.86 -9.94 4.64
N ASP A 72 6.93 -9.60 3.91
CA ASP A 72 8.33 -9.81 4.34
C ASP A 72 8.69 -9.02 5.62
N PHE A 73 8.08 -7.86 5.86
CA PHE A 73 8.38 -7.01 7.02
C PHE A 73 7.33 -7.10 8.14
N VAL A 74 6.05 -7.02 7.79
CA VAL A 74 4.95 -6.91 8.75
C VAL A 74 4.34 -8.27 9.07
N GLY A 75 4.39 -9.20 8.11
CA GLY A 75 3.85 -10.55 8.26
C GLY A 75 2.37 -10.59 8.63
N SER A 76 2.00 -11.56 9.48
CA SER A 76 0.60 -11.83 9.86
C SER A 76 -0.09 -10.66 10.57
N ASP A 77 0.66 -9.82 11.29
CA ASP A 77 0.11 -8.70 12.07
C ASP A 77 -0.55 -7.65 11.16
N GLY A 78 -0.08 -7.55 9.91
CA GLY A 78 -0.57 -6.61 8.91
C GLY A 78 -1.46 -7.24 7.85
N GLN A 79 -1.75 -8.55 7.92
CA GLN A 79 -2.37 -9.29 6.83
C GLN A 79 -3.79 -8.80 6.53
N ASP A 80 -4.63 -8.60 7.55
CA ASP A 80 -5.98 -8.06 7.38
C ASP A 80 -5.99 -6.65 6.80
N LEU A 81 -4.99 -5.84 7.14
CA LEU A 81 -4.85 -4.48 6.62
C LEU A 81 -4.43 -4.50 5.14
N ALA A 82 -3.45 -5.34 4.79
CA ALA A 82 -3.00 -5.51 3.42
C ALA A 82 -4.13 -6.03 2.51
N ASN A 83 -4.92 -7.01 2.98
CA ASN A 83 -6.04 -7.55 2.23
C ASN A 83 -7.08 -6.46 1.91
N GLN A 84 -7.44 -5.62 2.89
CA GLN A 84 -8.39 -4.52 2.68
C GLN A 84 -7.86 -3.47 1.68
N ILE A 85 -6.56 -3.20 1.70
CA ILE A 85 -5.91 -2.28 0.76
C ILE A 85 -5.92 -2.88 -0.65
N SER A 86 -5.50 -4.14 -0.79
CA SER A 86 -5.46 -4.85 -2.07
C SER A 86 -6.85 -4.94 -2.70
N ASP A 87 -7.89 -5.27 -1.93
CA ASP A 87 -9.27 -5.30 -2.43
C ASP A 87 -9.74 -3.95 -2.99
N LEU A 88 -9.38 -2.85 -2.32
CA LEU A 88 -9.69 -1.50 -2.81
C LEU A 88 -8.88 -1.15 -4.05
N LEU A 89 -7.57 -1.48 -4.09
CA LEU A 89 -6.72 -1.24 -5.25
C LEU A 89 -7.24 -2.00 -6.48
N ILE A 90 -7.58 -3.29 -6.33
CA ILE A 90 -8.18 -4.11 -7.38
C ILE A 90 -9.50 -3.51 -7.86
N LYS A 91 -10.38 -3.08 -6.94
CA LYS A 91 -11.64 -2.40 -7.29
C LYS A 91 -11.39 -1.12 -8.07
N MET A 92 -10.35 -0.36 -7.73
CA MET A 92 -10.01 0.90 -8.39
C MET A 92 -9.34 0.71 -9.75
N THR A 93 -8.53 -0.33 -9.92
CA THR A 93 -7.82 -0.65 -11.16
C THR A 93 -8.71 -1.37 -12.17
N ASN A 94 -9.60 -2.27 -11.73
CA ASN A 94 -10.58 -2.93 -12.60
C ASN A 94 -11.65 -1.97 -13.18
N ASP A 95 -11.84 -0.80 -12.57
CA ASP A 95 -12.68 0.26 -13.14
C ASP A 95 -11.98 0.98 -14.30
N LYS A 96 -10.64 0.99 -14.35
CA LYS A 96 -9.85 1.56 -15.46
C LYS A 96 -9.86 0.68 -16.71
N THR A 97 -9.97 -0.64 -16.57
CA THR A 97 -9.96 -1.62 -17.68
C THR A 97 -11.33 -1.83 -18.34
N ARG A 98 -12.42 -1.24 -17.81
CA ARG A 98 -13.77 -1.27 -18.40
C ARG A 98 -14.10 -0.06 -19.29
N LYS A 99 -13.11 0.51 -19.97
CA LYS A 99 -13.31 1.54 -20.99
C LYS A 99 -13.03 1.03 -22.39
#